data_AF-A0A9W3EUY3-F1
#
_entry.id   AF-A0A9W3EUY3-F1
#
_cell.length_a   1.000
_cell.length_b   1.000
_cell.length_c   1.000
_cell.angle_alpha   90.00
_cell.angle_beta   90.00
_cell.angle_gamma   90.00
#
_symmetry.space_group_name_H-M   'P 1'
#
loop_
_entity.id
_entity.type
_entity.pdbx_description
1 polymer ?
#
loop_
_entity_poly.entity_id
_entity_poly.type
_entity_poly.pdbx_seq_one_letter_code
_entity_poly.pdbx_strand_id
1 'polypeptide(L)'
;MATTPAAAFEALMSGMTSWHVPKDPIPSELLLTGEAAFPVMVNDQGQVLIAASSYGQGRLVVVSHEGYLLEAGLAPFLLNAVGWLCPSRGAPVGVHPSLASLASILQGSGVEAQVQPEPGEPLGVYCIDAYDDTMTAELIQFVKRGGGLLIGGQALYWASQHSSDKVLSKFPGNQVTSVAGVYFMDIFGDRGQLKVSKKVPKDPLHVG
;
A
#
# COMPACT_ATOMS: atom_id res chain seq x y z
N MET A 1 -13.57 17.07 5.19
CA MET A 1 -13.15 16.72 6.56
C MET A 1 -12.11 15.63 6.42
N ALA A 2 -10.96 15.74 7.10
CA ALA A 2 -10.00 14.65 7.14
C ALA A 2 -10.68 13.42 7.75
N THR A 3 -10.66 12.28 7.05
CA THR A 3 -11.18 11.02 7.57
C THR A 3 -10.32 10.60 8.75
N THR A 4 -10.93 10.30 9.90
CA THR A 4 -10.15 9.81 11.05
C THR A 4 -9.52 8.45 10.71
N PRO A 5 -8.36 8.10 11.31
CA PRO A 5 -7.75 6.77 11.11
C PRO A 5 -8.72 5.62 11.37
N ALA A 6 -9.63 5.77 12.36
CA ALA A 6 -10.67 4.79 12.64
C ALA A 6 -11.65 4.62 11.47
N ALA A 7 -12.21 5.70 10.92
CA ALA A 7 -13.13 5.62 9.80
C ALA A 7 -12.45 5.12 8.52
N ALA A 8 -11.18 5.47 8.31
CA ALA A 8 -10.39 4.96 7.20
C ALA A 8 -10.13 3.45 7.34
N PHE A 9 -9.76 2.99 8.53
CA PHE A 9 -9.58 1.58 8.82
C PHE A 9 -10.86 0.76 8.65
N GLU A 10 -12.00 1.25 9.15
CA GLU A 10 -13.29 0.58 8.94
C GLU A 10 -13.63 0.43 7.45
N ALA A 11 -13.34 1.46 6.63
CA ALA A 11 -13.53 1.37 5.18
C ALA A 11 -12.62 0.31 4.55
N LEU A 12 -11.35 0.27 4.93
CA LEU A 12 -10.36 -0.70 4.44
C LEU A 12 -10.70 -2.14 4.84
N MET A 13 -11.25 -2.32 6.04
CA MET A 13 -11.56 -3.63 6.63
C MET A 13 -13.02 -4.08 6.42
N SER A 14 -13.81 -3.30 5.70
CA SER A 14 -15.23 -3.60 5.45
C SER A 14 -15.42 -4.99 4.85
N GLY A 15 -16.13 -5.87 5.57
CA GLY A 15 -16.41 -7.24 5.13
C GLY A 15 -15.24 -8.22 5.21
N MET A 16 -14.07 -7.79 5.69
CA MET A 16 -12.92 -8.67 5.90
C MET A 16 -13.18 -9.64 7.06
N THR A 17 -12.94 -10.93 6.84
CA THR A 17 -13.09 -11.98 7.86
C THR A 17 -11.84 -12.82 8.05
N SER A 18 -11.01 -12.93 7.01
CA SER A 18 -9.71 -13.59 7.02
C SER A 18 -8.76 -12.96 6.00
N TRP A 19 -7.46 -13.16 6.21
CA TRP A 19 -6.42 -12.82 5.25
C TRP A 19 -6.00 -14.06 4.47
N HIS A 20 -6.26 -14.08 3.17
CA HIS A 20 -5.82 -15.16 2.27
C HIS A 20 -4.55 -14.74 1.53
N VAL A 21 -3.46 -14.55 2.28
CA VAL A 21 -2.17 -14.19 1.71
C VAL A 21 -1.47 -15.41 1.09
N PRO A 22 -0.73 -15.23 -0.02
CA PRO A 22 0.11 -16.29 -0.57
C PRO A 22 1.27 -16.60 0.38
N LYS A 23 1.74 -17.86 0.38
CA LYS A 23 2.84 -18.30 1.26
C LYS A 23 4.22 -17.91 0.75
N ASP A 24 4.38 -17.83 -0.56
CA ASP A 24 5.71 -17.65 -1.19
C ASP A 24 6.27 -16.23 -0.99
N PRO A 25 5.48 -15.15 -1.16
CA PRO A 25 5.96 -13.78 -0.93
C PRO A 25 6.45 -13.56 0.52
N ILE A 26 7.66 -13.01 0.65
CA ILE A 26 8.30 -12.70 1.93
C ILE A 26 8.22 -11.19 2.17
N PRO A 27 7.27 -10.70 2.98
CA PRO A 27 7.05 -9.27 3.12
C PRO A 27 8.18 -8.58 3.89
N SER A 28 8.34 -7.29 3.65
CA SER A 28 9.10 -6.39 4.53
C SER A 28 8.24 -5.91 5.71
N GLU A 29 8.82 -5.74 6.88
CA GLU A 29 8.16 -4.93 7.91
C GLU A 29 8.03 -3.47 7.44
N LEU A 30 6.90 -2.83 7.73
CA LEU A 30 6.66 -1.42 7.50
C LEU A 30 6.88 -0.62 8.79
N LEU A 31 7.66 0.45 8.69
CA LEU A 31 7.85 1.42 9.77
C LEU A 31 6.95 2.63 9.53
N LEU A 32 6.17 3.02 10.54
CA LEU A 32 5.30 4.19 10.49
C LEU A 32 5.85 5.31 11.38
N THR A 33 6.01 6.50 10.80
CA THR A 33 6.56 7.69 11.47
C THR A 33 5.69 8.93 11.27
N GLY A 34 4.71 8.87 10.36
CA GLY A 34 3.81 9.99 10.09
C GLY A 34 2.59 9.97 11.00
N GLU A 35 2.16 11.14 11.47
CA GLU A 35 0.95 11.29 12.30
C GLU A 35 -0.33 10.77 11.61
N ALA A 36 -0.37 10.83 10.28
CA ALA A 36 -1.48 10.32 9.49
C ALA A 36 -1.35 8.84 9.12
N ALA A 37 -0.18 8.22 9.37
CA ALA A 37 0.07 6.83 9.06
C ALA A 37 -0.52 5.92 10.15
N PHE A 38 -1.19 4.86 9.73
CA PHE A 38 -1.77 3.88 10.65
C PHE A 38 -1.67 2.45 10.07
N PRO A 39 -1.54 1.43 10.94
CA PRO A 39 -1.47 0.05 10.49
C PRO A 39 -2.85 -0.46 10.05
N VAL A 40 -2.85 -1.33 9.06
CA VAL A 40 -4.05 -2.00 8.50
C VAL A 40 -3.96 -3.51 8.74
N MET A 41 -2.81 -4.11 8.42
CA MET A 41 -2.51 -5.52 8.71
C MET A 41 -1.27 -5.58 9.60
N VAL A 42 -1.41 -6.26 10.74
CA VAL A 42 -0.33 -6.52 11.69
C VAL A 42 -0.29 -8.02 11.95
N ASN A 43 0.90 -8.62 11.90
CA ASN A 43 1.07 -10.03 12.21
C ASN A 43 1.14 -10.29 13.72
N ASP A 44 1.21 -11.55 14.12
CA ASP A 44 1.25 -11.94 15.53
C ASP A 44 2.55 -11.53 16.25
N GLN A 45 3.59 -11.09 15.53
CA GLN A 45 4.82 -10.50 16.09
C GLN A 45 4.71 -8.98 16.30
N GLY A 46 3.59 -8.36 15.93
CA GLY A 46 3.39 -6.91 16.02
C GLY A 46 3.97 -6.13 14.83
N GLN A 47 4.45 -6.80 13.79
CA GLN A 47 5.01 -6.14 12.61
C GLN A 47 3.88 -5.69 11.69
N VAL A 48 4.00 -4.46 11.18
CA VAL A 48 3.04 -3.89 10.22
C VAL A 48 3.38 -4.40 8.82
N LEU A 49 2.42 -5.04 8.14
CA LEU A 49 2.56 -5.57 6.78
C LEU A 49 1.72 -4.80 5.75
N ILE A 50 0.65 -4.15 6.20
CA ILE A 50 -0.10 -3.19 5.38
C ILE A 50 -0.33 -1.96 6.22
N ALA A 51 -0.06 -0.80 5.63
CA ALA A 51 -0.29 0.49 6.25
C ALA A 51 -1.06 1.41 5.30
N ALA A 52 -1.73 2.40 5.87
CA ALA A 52 -2.37 3.45 5.12
C ALA A 52 -1.97 4.82 5.70
N SER A 53 -1.96 5.83 4.84
CA SER A 53 -1.60 7.20 5.24
C SER A 53 -2.20 8.22 4.27
N SER A 54 -1.92 9.49 4.49
CA SER A 54 -2.28 10.60 3.62
C SER A 54 -1.12 11.55 3.41
N TYR A 55 -1.04 12.16 2.24
CA TYR A 55 -0.08 13.22 1.95
C TYR A 55 -0.72 14.27 1.03
N GLY A 56 -0.64 15.55 1.43
CA GLY A 56 -1.37 16.62 0.76
C GLY A 56 -2.88 16.36 0.80
N GLN A 57 -3.50 16.28 -0.38
CA GLN A 57 -4.94 15.98 -0.52
C GLN A 57 -5.22 14.50 -0.83
N GLY A 58 -4.19 13.70 -1.08
CA GLY A 58 -4.32 12.30 -1.48
C GLY A 58 -4.09 11.32 -0.35
N ARG A 59 -4.17 10.04 -0.71
CA ARG A 59 -4.11 8.90 0.22
C ARG A 59 -3.20 7.83 -0.33
N LEU A 60 -2.61 7.04 0.56
CA LEU A 60 -1.75 5.92 0.21
C LEU A 60 -2.17 4.67 0.96
N VAL A 61 -2.13 3.53 0.29
CA VAL A 61 -2.08 2.20 0.90
C VAL A 61 -0.77 1.56 0.48
N VAL A 62 0.02 1.13 1.46
CA VAL A 62 1.34 0.53 1.28
C VAL A 62 1.25 -0.94 1.70
N VAL A 63 1.63 -1.84 0.79
CA VAL A 63 1.59 -3.28 1.00
C VAL A 63 3.02 -3.84 0.99
N SER A 64 3.41 -4.54 2.04
CA SER A 64 4.77 -5.02 2.28
C SER A 64 5.32 -6.04 1.29
N HIS A 65 4.56 -6.38 0.24
CA HIS A 65 5.02 -7.17 -0.90
C HIS A 65 4.07 -6.98 -2.09
N GLU A 66 4.60 -6.84 -3.30
CA GLU A 66 3.84 -6.73 -4.55
C GLU A 66 3.02 -7.99 -4.85
N GLY A 67 3.48 -9.19 -4.46
CA GLY A 67 2.76 -10.45 -4.70
C GLY A 67 1.40 -10.50 -4.00
N TYR A 68 1.19 -9.71 -2.93
CA TYR A 68 -0.12 -9.58 -2.29
C TYR A 68 -1.12 -8.81 -3.16
N LEU A 69 -0.63 -7.88 -4.00
CA LEU A 69 -1.46 -7.15 -4.96
C LEU A 69 -1.89 -8.02 -6.15
N LEU A 70 -1.23 -9.17 -6.34
CA LEU A 70 -1.50 -10.11 -7.43
C LEU A 70 -2.34 -11.32 -6.98
N GLU A 71 -2.70 -11.41 -5.70
CA GLU A 71 -3.40 -12.56 -5.12
C GLU A 71 -4.92 -12.36 -5.18
N ALA A 72 -5.62 -13.24 -5.91
CA ALA A 72 -7.08 -13.21 -6.02
C ALA A 72 -7.77 -13.43 -4.67
N GLY A 73 -7.17 -14.20 -3.75
CA GLY A 73 -7.67 -14.36 -2.38
C GLY A 73 -7.74 -13.05 -1.59
N LEU A 74 -7.00 -12.01 -2.00
CA LEU A 74 -7.03 -10.68 -1.39
C LEU A 74 -7.97 -9.70 -2.10
N ALA A 75 -8.73 -10.13 -3.12
CA ALA A 75 -9.65 -9.27 -3.86
C ALA A 75 -10.58 -8.43 -2.95
N PRO A 76 -11.21 -8.95 -1.87
CA PRO A 76 -12.04 -8.13 -0.99
C PRO A 76 -11.30 -6.93 -0.39
N PHE A 77 -10.06 -7.14 0.06
CA PHE A 77 -9.22 -6.07 0.60
C PHE A 77 -8.78 -5.10 -0.50
N LEU A 78 -8.34 -5.61 -1.66
CA LEU A 78 -7.88 -4.77 -2.77
C LEU A 78 -9.00 -3.85 -3.28
N LEU A 79 -10.25 -4.31 -3.30
CA LEU A 79 -11.41 -3.50 -3.64
C LEU A 79 -11.67 -2.40 -2.60
N ASN A 80 -11.60 -2.73 -1.31
CA ASN A 80 -11.73 -1.74 -0.24
C ASN A 80 -10.61 -0.70 -0.31
N ALA A 81 -9.37 -1.13 -0.58
CA ALA A 81 -8.23 -0.24 -0.74
C ALA A 81 -8.42 0.72 -1.92
N VAL A 82 -8.75 0.21 -3.11
CA VAL A 82 -9.02 1.05 -4.29
C VAL A 82 -10.21 1.98 -4.04
N GLY A 83 -11.29 1.48 -3.43
CA GLY A 83 -12.47 2.27 -3.09
C GLY A 83 -12.15 3.39 -2.10
N TRP A 84 -11.34 3.11 -1.07
CA TRP A 84 -10.90 4.11 -0.11
C TRP A 84 -9.90 5.10 -0.71
N LEU A 85 -9.04 4.68 -1.64
CA LEU A 85 -8.10 5.56 -2.33
C LEU A 85 -8.80 6.49 -3.32
N CYS A 86 -9.91 6.04 -3.92
CA CYS A 86 -10.67 6.74 -4.94
C CYS A 86 -11.09 8.16 -4.49
N PRO A 87 -10.63 9.23 -5.17
CA PRO A 87 -10.92 10.61 -4.75
C PRO A 87 -12.39 11.00 -4.95
N SER A 88 -13.06 10.39 -5.93
CA SER A 88 -14.48 10.62 -6.22
C SER A 88 -15.07 9.44 -6.97
N ARG A 89 -16.39 9.23 -6.86
CA ARG A 89 -17.09 8.18 -7.60
C ARG A 89 -16.81 8.28 -9.11
N GLY A 90 -16.36 7.18 -9.72
CA GLY A 90 -16.05 7.12 -11.15
C GLY A 90 -14.69 7.68 -11.54
N ALA A 91 -13.83 8.04 -10.57
CA ALA A 91 -12.45 8.39 -10.89
C ALA A 91 -11.71 7.18 -11.49
N PRO A 92 -10.80 7.39 -12.46
CA PRO A 92 -10.12 6.30 -13.16
C PRO A 92 -9.23 5.49 -12.21
N VAL A 93 -9.06 4.21 -12.51
CA VAL A 93 -8.10 3.33 -11.83
C VAL A 93 -7.03 2.91 -12.84
N GLY A 94 -5.84 3.49 -12.72
CA GLY A 94 -4.67 3.10 -13.49
C GLY A 94 -3.85 2.05 -12.76
N VAL A 95 -3.35 1.06 -13.49
CA VAL A 95 -2.49 -0.02 -12.96
C VAL A 95 -1.21 -0.06 -13.78
N HIS A 96 -0.06 0.08 -13.13
CA HIS A 96 1.24 -0.05 -13.78
C HIS A 96 1.40 -1.46 -14.39
N PRO A 97 2.06 -1.63 -15.55
CA PRO A 97 2.27 -2.94 -16.18
C PRO A 97 2.89 -4.01 -15.26
N SER A 98 3.70 -3.61 -14.27
CA SER A 98 4.26 -4.55 -13.29
C SER A 98 3.21 -5.21 -12.39
N LEU A 99 2.02 -4.62 -12.27
CA LEU A 99 0.88 -5.17 -11.54
C LEU A 99 -0.29 -5.54 -12.47
N ALA A 100 -0.06 -5.87 -13.75
CA ALA A 100 -1.14 -6.11 -14.71
C ALA A 100 -2.23 -7.09 -14.24
N SER A 101 -1.87 -8.11 -13.44
CA SER A 101 -2.85 -9.06 -12.87
C SER A 101 -3.83 -8.41 -11.88
N LEU A 102 -3.43 -7.35 -11.17
CA LEU A 102 -4.32 -6.57 -10.31
C LEU A 102 -5.47 -5.96 -11.13
N ALA A 103 -5.22 -5.48 -12.35
CA ALA A 103 -6.27 -4.95 -13.20
C ALA A 103 -7.34 -6.02 -13.48
N SER A 104 -6.94 -7.27 -13.74
CA SER A 104 -7.88 -8.38 -13.93
C SER A 104 -8.67 -8.72 -12.67
N ILE A 105 -8.05 -8.68 -11.49
CA ILE A 105 -8.74 -8.90 -10.20
C ILE A 105 -9.83 -7.84 -9.96
N LEU A 106 -9.48 -6.56 -10.20
CA LEU A 106 -10.40 -5.43 -10.06
C LEU A 106 -11.56 -5.50 -11.06
N GLN A 107 -11.25 -5.78 -12.34
CA GLN A 107 -12.25 -5.94 -13.40
C GLN A 107 -13.19 -7.11 -13.14
N GLY A 108 -12.67 -8.24 -12.67
CA GLY A 108 -13.47 -9.41 -12.27
C GLY A 108 -14.47 -9.12 -11.13
N SER A 109 -14.26 -8.02 -10.42
CA SER A 109 -15.11 -7.54 -9.33
C SER A 109 -15.92 -6.29 -9.70
N GLY A 110 -15.95 -5.90 -10.98
CA GLY A 110 -16.74 -4.78 -11.49
C GLY A 110 -16.10 -3.40 -11.35
N VAL A 111 -14.80 -3.31 -11.04
CA VAL A 111 -14.05 -2.05 -11.03
C VAL A 111 -13.34 -1.89 -12.37
N GLU A 112 -13.66 -0.82 -13.11
CA GLU A 112 -12.94 -0.46 -14.34
C GLU A 112 -11.51 -0.03 -14.00
N ALA A 113 -10.54 -0.89 -14.35
CA ALA A 113 -9.11 -0.64 -14.20
C ALA A 113 -8.42 -0.74 -15.57
N GLN A 114 -7.48 0.15 -15.85
CA GLN A 114 -6.73 0.19 -17.11
C GLN A 114 -5.24 0.05 -16.83
N VAL A 115 -4.57 -0.81 -17.61
CA VAL A 115 -3.11 -0.94 -17.52
C VAL A 115 -2.46 0.23 -18.27
N GLN A 116 -1.65 1.02 -17.56
CA GLN A 116 -0.99 2.20 -18.11
C GLN A 116 0.33 2.48 -17.38
N PRO A 117 1.37 2.96 -18.08
CA PRO A 117 2.71 3.13 -17.52
C PRO A 117 2.80 4.26 -16.49
N GLU A 118 1.89 5.23 -16.51
CA GLU A 118 1.98 6.45 -15.68
C GLU A 118 0.60 6.80 -15.07
N PRO A 119 0.56 7.51 -13.94
CA PRO A 119 -0.68 8.07 -13.40
C PRO A 119 -1.28 9.11 -14.37
N GLY A 120 -2.58 9.00 -14.63
CA GLY A 120 -3.26 9.84 -15.63
C GLY A 120 -4.03 11.02 -15.05
N GLU A 121 -4.56 11.84 -15.96
CA GLU A 121 -5.62 12.82 -15.69
C GLU A 121 -6.95 12.34 -16.29
N PRO A 122 -8.10 12.56 -15.63
CA PRO A 122 -8.25 13.20 -14.32
C PRO A 122 -7.67 12.36 -13.18
N LEU A 123 -7.31 13.00 -12.05
CA LEU A 123 -6.83 12.30 -10.85
C LEU A 123 -7.77 11.16 -10.44
N GLY A 124 -7.16 10.02 -10.11
CA GLY A 124 -7.88 8.81 -9.72
C GLY A 124 -7.06 7.96 -8.75
N VAL A 125 -7.11 6.65 -8.94
CA VAL A 125 -6.26 5.70 -8.23
C VAL A 125 -5.17 5.23 -9.18
N TYR A 126 -3.94 5.14 -8.69
CA TYR A 126 -2.83 4.53 -9.41
C TYR A 126 -2.21 3.43 -8.57
N CYS A 127 -2.01 2.26 -9.18
CA CYS A 127 -1.46 1.08 -8.54
C CYS A 127 -0.10 0.72 -9.15
N ILE A 128 0.95 0.59 -8.33
CA ILE A 128 2.30 0.29 -8.80
C ILE A 128 3.09 -0.57 -7.80
N ASP A 129 4.12 -1.27 -8.25
CA ASP A 129 5.09 -1.85 -7.34
C ASP A 129 6.03 -0.80 -6.72
N ALA A 130 6.93 -1.22 -5.84
CA ALA A 130 7.82 -0.33 -5.10
C ALA A 130 9.25 -0.29 -5.68
N TYR A 131 9.46 -0.68 -6.93
CA TYR A 131 10.79 -0.91 -7.49
C TYR A 131 11.23 0.11 -8.55
N ASP A 132 10.30 0.89 -9.10
CA ASP A 132 10.59 1.93 -10.08
C ASP A 132 10.82 3.30 -9.42
N ASP A 133 12.02 3.86 -9.57
CA ASP A 133 12.38 5.19 -9.06
C ASP A 133 12.21 6.31 -10.10
N THR A 134 11.94 5.99 -11.37
CA THR A 134 11.88 6.96 -12.46
C THR A 134 10.68 7.91 -12.34
N MET A 135 9.59 7.44 -11.73
CA MET A 135 8.35 8.20 -11.52
C MET A 135 8.23 8.84 -10.13
N THR A 136 9.29 8.85 -9.31
CA THR A 136 9.22 9.29 -7.91
C THR A 136 8.58 10.67 -7.74
N ALA A 137 9.04 11.67 -8.49
CA ALA A 137 8.53 13.04 -8.38
C ALA A 137 7.07 13.14 -8.84
N GLU A 138 6.70 12.40 -9.88
CA GLU A 138 5.36 12.36 -10.43
C GLU A 138 4.37 11.72 -9.44
N LEU A 139 4.70 10.57 -8.86
CA LEU A 139 3.87 9.90 -7.85
C LEU A 139 3.66 10.77 -6.61
N ILE A 140 4.71 11.44 -6.13
CA ILE A 140 4.60 12.38 -5.00
C ILE A 140 3.64 13.52 -5.34
N GLN A 141 3.73 14.11 -6.54
CA GLN A 141 2.82 15.18 -6.95
C GLN A 141 1.38 14.68 -7.15
N PHE A 142 1.21 13.49 -7.75
CA PHE A 142 -0.08 12.86 -7.96
C PHE A 142 -0.82 12.69 -6.63
N VAL A 143 -0.17 12.10 -5.63
CA VAL A 143 -0.75 11.96 -4.28
C VAL A 143 -0.99 13.33 -3.65
N LYS A 144 0.00 14.23 -3.68
CA LYS A 144 -0.15 15.57 -3.08
C LYS A 144 -1.37 16.32 -3.58
N ARG A 145 -1.71 16.16 -4.86
CA ARG A 145 -2.85 16.81 -5.55
C ARG A 145 -4.20 16.15 -5.30
N GLY A 146 -4.26 14.97 -4.66
CA GLY A 146 -5.51 14.28 -4.38
C GLY A 146 -5.62 12.86 -4.95
N GLY A 147 -4.61 12.40 -5.69
CA GLY A 147 -4.56 11.03 -6.18
C GLY A 147 -4.47 9.99 -5.07
N GLY A 148 -5.03 8.81 -5.32
CA GLY A 148 -4.89 7.66 -4.45
C GLY A 148 -3.81 6.71 -4.94
N LEU A 149 -2.81 6.41 -4.13
CA LEU A 149 -1.71 5.49 -4.49
C LEU A 149 -1.83 4.16 -3.75
N LEU A 150 -1.91 3.06 -4.49
CA LEU A 150 -1.72 1.70 -3.98
C LEU A 150 -0.33 1.23 -4.40
N ILE A 151 0.58 1.09 -3.45
CA ILE A 151 1.96 0.71 -3.72
C ILE A 151 2.36 -0.55 -2.96
N GLY A 152 3.03 -1.49 -3.63
CA GLY A 152 3.44 -2.74 -3.01
C GLY A 152 4.84 -3.21 -3.38
N GLY A 153 5.58 -3.75 -2.43
CA GLY A 153 6.90 -4.31 -2.68
C GLY A 153 7.62 -4.67 -1.40
N GLN A 154 8.82 -5.23 -1.50
CA GLN A 154 9.66 -5.55 -0.36
C GLN A 154 11.08 -5.01 -0.57
N ALA A 155 11.73 -4.60 0.50
CA ALA A 155 13.07 -4.03 0.46
C ALA A 155 14.18 -5.07 0.64
N LEU A 156 13.87 -6.30 1.05
CA LEU A 156 14.83 -7.38 1.35
C LEU A 156 15.70 -7.74 0.14
N TYR A 157 15.09 -7.98 -1.02
CA TYR A 157 15.83 -8.30 -2.24
C TYR A 157 16.68 -7.11 -2.68
N TRP A 158 16.11 -5.90 -2.65
CA TRP A 158 16.85 -4.69 -2.99
C TRP A 158 18.06 -4.50 -2.07
N ALA A 159 17.89 -4.70 -0.75
CA ALA A 159 18.94 -4.59 0.24
C ALA A 159 20.07 -5.61 0.02
N SER A 160 19.72 -6.84 -0.37
CA SER A 160 20.70 -7.90 -0.70
C SER A 160 21.60 -7.54 -1.88
N GLN A 161 21.09 -6.74 -2.82
CA GLN A 161 21.84 -6.25 -3.99
C GLN A 161 22.53 -4.90 -3.74
N HIS A 162 22.20 -4.24 -2.62
CA HIS A 162 22.70 -2.94 -2.23
C HIS A 162 23.22 -3.01 -0.79
N SER A 163 22.84 -2.06 0.05
CA SER A 163 23.27 -2.04 1.44
C SER A 163 22.10 -1.68 2.35
N SER A 164 21.93 -2.44 3.42
CA SER A 164 20.81 -2.32 4.37
C SER A 164 20.73 -0.92 5.00
N ASP A 165 21.87 -0.24 5.19
CA ASP A 165 21.95 1.13 5.71
C ASP A 165 21.32 2.17 4.78
N LYS A 166 21.15 1.85 3.49
CA LYS A 166 20.58 2.74 2.48
C LYS A 166 19.09 2.53 2.22
N VAL A 167 18.48 1.47 2.76
CA VAL A 167 17.09 1.10 2.46
C VAL A 167 16.12 2.25 2.72
N LEU A 168 16.21 2.90 3.88
CA LEU A 168 15.33 4.01 4.23
C LEU A 168 15.45 5.23 3.30
N SER A 169 16.61 5.44 2.67
CA SER A 169 16.91 6.64 1.87
C SER A 169 16.97 6.41 0.36
N LYS A 170 17.14 5.17 -0.08
CA LYS A 170 17.44 4.81 -1.48
C LYS A 170 16.56 3.72 -2.06
N PHE A 171 15.80 2.96 -1.25
CA PHE A 171 14.81 2.04 -1.81
C PHE A 171 13.75 2.83 -2.58
N PRO A 172 13.45 2.52 -3.86
CA PRO A 172 12.54 3.31 -4.68
C PRO A 172 11.17 3.55 -4.03
N GLY A 173 10.56 2.51 -3.45
CA GLY A 173 9.33 2.63 -2.68
C GLY A 173 9.41 3.68 -1.56
N ASN A 174 10.52 3.70 -0.81
CA ASN A 174 10.74 4.68 0.26
C ASN A 174 10.93 6.10 -0.26
N GLN A 175 11.44 6.29 -1.48
CA GLN A 175 11.53 7.62 -2.06
C GLN A 175 10.14 8.24 -2.30
N VAL A 176 9.12 7.41 -2.49
CA VAL A 176 7.72 7.84 -2.66
C VAL A 176 6.98 7.85 -1.33
N THR A 177 6.99 6.77 -0.56
CA THR A 177 6.10 6.59 0.61
C THR A 177 6.56 7.35 1.86
N SER A 178 7.83 7.73 1.94
CA SER A 178 8.40 8.46 3.08
C SER A 178 7.73 9.82 3.32
N VAL A 179 7.23 10.49 2.26
CA VAL A 179 6.50 11.76 2.38
C VAL A 179 5.19 11.61 3.15
N ALA A 180 4.64 10.39 3.21
CA ALA A 180 3.47 10.02 3.98
C ALA A 180 3.83 9.29 5.29
N GLY A 181 5.11 9.27 5.65
CA GLY A 181 5.60 8.67 6.90
C GLY A 181 5.53 7.14 6.94
N VAL A 182 5.55 6.46 5.79
CA VAL A 182 5.58 4.98 5.73
C VAL A 182 6.85 4.52 5.02
N TYR A 183 7.59 3.59 5.63
CA TYR A 183 8.84 3.06 5.10
C TYR A 183 8.82 1.54 5.04
N PHE A 184 9.33 0.97 3.96
CA PHE A 184 9.73 -0.42 3.84
C PHE A 184 11.07 -0.64 4.54
N MET A 185 11.13 -1.62 5.44
CA MET A 185 12.35 -2.02 6.15
C MET A 185 13.01 -3.24 5.50
N ASP A 186 14.33 -3.37 5.67
CA ASP A 186 15.05 -4.64 5.43
C ASP A 186 14.94 -5.54 6.67
N ILE A 187 13.70 -5.85 7.04
CA ILE A 187 13.36 -6.75 8.14
C ILE A 187 12.30 -7.70 7.60
N PHE A 188 12.55 -9.00 7.77
CA PHE A 188 11.60 -10.04 7.38
C PHE A 188 10.30 -9.90 8.17
N GLY A 189 9.20 -9.72 7.47
CA GLY A 189 7.87 -9.84 8.04
C GLY A 189 7.53 -11.31 8.26
N ASP A 190 7.18 -11.66 9.49
CA ASP A 190 6.70 -13.00 9.83
C ASP A 190 5.40 -13.30 9.07
N ARG A 191 5.36 -14.48 8.44
CA ARG A 191 4.24 -15.00 7.65
C ARG A 191 3.35 -15.94 8.47
N GLY A 192 3.41 -15.83 9.80
CA GLY A 192 2.59 -16.59 10.72
C GLY A 192 1.11 -16.23 10.62
N GLN A 193 0.36 -16.52 11.68
CA GLN A 193 -1.07 -16.26 11.66
C GLN A 193 -1.36 -14.76 11.55
N LEU A 194 -2.15 -14.39 10.54
CA LEU A 194 -2.64 -13.03 10.35
C LEU A 194 -4.06 -12.94 10.90
N LYS A 195 -4.27 -12.06 11.86
CA LYS A 195 -5.60 -11.82 12.45
C LYS A 195 -6.25 -10.62 11.80
N VAL A 196 -7.54 -10.74 11.51
CA VAL A 196 -8.37 -9.59 11.12
C VAL A 196 -8.68 -8.78 12.36
N SER A 197 -8.20 -7.54 12.38
CA SER A 197 -8.42 -6.62 13.48
C SER A 197 -9.76 -5.89 13.32
N LYS A 198 -10.48 -5.71 14.44
CA LYS A 198 -11.77 -5.00 14.49
C LYS A 198 -11.65 -3.48 14.71
N LYS A 199 -10.44 -3.01 14.95
CA LYS A 199 -10.06 -1.62 15.20
C LYS A 199 -8.64 -1.43 14.70
N VAL A 200 -8.24 -0.17 14.50
CA VAL A 200 -6.84 0.18 14.17
C VAL A 200 -5.90 -0.56 15.13
N PRO A 201 -5.04 -1.46 14.63
CA PRO A 201 -4.03 -2.13 15.44
C PRO A 201 -3.14 -1.10 16.13
N LYS A 202 -2.60 -1.45 17.29
CA LYS A 202 -1.53 -0.64 17.88
C LYS A 202 -0.28 -0.87 17.05
N ASP A 203 0.37 0.21 16.65
CA ASP A 203 1.72 0.15 16.11
C ASP A 203 2.71 0.14 17.29
N PRO A 204 3.44 -0.96 17.52
CA PRO A 204 4.41 -1.05 18.62
C PRO A 204 5.64 -0.16 18.42
N LEU A 205 5.89 0.33 17.19
CA LEU A 205 7.05 1.15 16.83
C LEU A 205 6.69 2.63 16.61
N HIS A 206 5.45 3.04 16.89
CA HIS A 206 5.04 4.42 16.68
C HIS A 206 5.81 5.37 17.61
N VAL A 207 6.76 6.10 17.04
CA VAL A 207 7.44 7.21 17.71
C VAL A 207 6.57 8.45 17.48
N GLY A 208 5.69 8.73 18.45
CA GLY A 208 4.86 9.93 18.47
C GLY A 208 5.64 11.20 18.79
#